data_AF-A0A961XK24-F1
#
_entry.id   AF-A0A961XK24-F1
#
_cell.length_a   1.000
_cell.length_b   1.000
_cell.length_c   1.000
_cell.angle_alpha   90.00
_cell.angle_beta   90.00
_cell.angle_gamma   90.00
#
_symmetry.space_group_name_H-M   'P 1'
#
loop_
_entity.id
_entity.type
_entity.pdbx_description
1 polymer ?
#
loop_
_entity_poly.entity_id
_entity_poly.type
_entity_poly.pdbx_seq_one_letter_code
_entity_poly.pdbx_strand_id
1 'polypeptide(L)'
;FENGRQGMNGGPFFADVHRSFKFCVFVASPTPTEFPANCAFFIHDVAQLSDPNRRFQLTADDFARLNPNTGTAPIFRSRRDAELTTAIYDRLPIMVDHTGGDPVKTWPVKYSTMFHMTNDSGLFRTLSELEEQEGAYPVGGNRYGSASGEWLPLYVGRMIHQFDHRAASVEVNAENLHNAALSGEITSEQKADPDFLPVPQYWVPASEVEFPAGLDWLIAFRDIARATDMRTMIAAAIPLCGVGNTAPIIVPDDIETYRRYADRLLGNLGALVFDYVVRQKAQSTHLNWYIVEQLPVVPPQRFDDVRFGSKTAGEIIREVVLELTYAANDMASFARDMGHVDPDGVVKPPFLWDEERRLKLRAKLDAVFFHLYGVTDRDDVRYIFSTFPIIERQEKDAYGGRFRSCELCLAYMNALAASDPDAEVAG
;
A
#
# COMPACT_ATOMS: atom_id res chain seq x y z
N PHE A 1 17.09 21.63 7.36
CA PHE A 1 16.89 21.99 8.76
C PHE A 1 15.40 22.10 9.05
N GLU A 2 15.00 21.89 10.30
CA GLU A 2 13.68 22.29 10.79
C GLU A 2 13.84 23.54 11.67
N ASN A 3 12.85 24.45 11.66
CA ASN A 3 12.97 25.70 12.37
C ASN A 3 13.04 25.52 13.90
N GLY A 4 12.42 24.47 14.45
CA GLY A 4 12.58 24.11 15.86
C GLY A 4 13.97 23.54 16.17
N ARG A 5 14.59 23.96 17.28
CA ARG A 5 15.84 23.38 17.81
C ARG A 5 15.53 22.27 18.83
N GLN A 6 16.44 21.30 19.01
CA GLN A 6 16.25 20.20 19.97
C GLN A 6 16.41 20.66 21.43
N GLY A 7 15.64 20.06 22.35
CA GLY A 7 15.68 20.31 23.80
C GLY A 7 14.54 21.19 24.33
N MET A 8 14.13 21.02 25.60
CA MET A 8 12.99 21.73 26.22
C MET A 8 13.11 23.27 26.20
N ASN A 9 14.31 23.81 25.96
CA ASN A 9 14.61 25.25 25.89
C ASN A 9 15.09 25.72 24.50
N GLY A 10 15.03 24.87 23.47
CA GLY A 10 15.48 25.21 22.12
C GLY A 10 14.50 26.12 21.41
N GLY A 11 14.73 27.44 21.43
CA GLY A 11 13.99 28.39 20.60
C GLY A 11 14.15 28.12 19.09
N PRO A 12 13.30 28.69 18.22
CA PRO A 12 13.42 28.51 16.79
C PRO A 12 14.68 29.16 16.21
N PHE A 13 15.13 28.73 15.03
CA PHE A 13 16.16 29.45 14.26
C PHE A 13 15.68 30.84 13.82
N PHE A 14 14.41 30.94 13.44
CA PHE A 14 13.72 32.16 13.04
C PHE A 14 12.49 32.35 13.93
N ALA A 15 12.50 33.39 14.77
CA ALA A 15 11.48 33.63 15.80
C ALA A 15 10.06 33.82 15.24
N ASP A 16 9.95 34.48 14.09
CA ASP A 16 8.66 34.80 13.46
C ASP A 16 8.12 33.68 12.56
N VAL A 17 8.86 32.57 12.44
CA VAL A 17 8.46 31.41 11.63
C VAL A 17 8.00 30.30 12.55
N HIS A 18 6.88 29.65 12.23
CA HIS A 18 6.43 28.52 13.04
C HIS A 18 7.46 27.39 13.03
N ARG A 19 7.67 26.73 14.18
CA ARG A 19 8.77 25.78 14.40
C ARG A 19 8.77 24.56 13.47
N SER A 20 7.63 24.22 12.89
CA SER A 20 7.48 23.08 11.97
C SER A 20 7.90 23.36 10.54
N PHE A 21 8.15 24.62 10.18
CA PHE A 21 8.62 24.96 8.84
C PHE A 21 10.05 24.47 8.65
N LYS A 22 10.30 23.93 7.46
CA LYS A 22 11.63 23.46 7.05
C LYS A 22 12.33 24.59 6.29
N PHE A 23 13.63 24.73 6.51
CA PHE A 23 14.49 25.60 5.71
C PHE A 23 15.76 24.84 5.30
N CYS A 24 16.42 25.29 4.25
CA CYS A 24 17.66 24.68 3.77
C CYS A 24 18.80 25.68 3.73
N VAL A 25 20.01 25.16 3.88
CA VAL A 25 21.24 25.86 3.51
C VAL A 25 21.71 25.18 2.22
N PHE A 26 21.73 25.95 1.13
CA PHE A 26 22.17 25.47 -0.17
C PHE A 26 23.52 26.09 -0.49
N VAL A 27 24.53 25.24 -0.71
CA VAL A 27 25.89 25.66 -1.06
C VAL A 27 26.18 25.15 -2.46
N ALA A 28 26.46 26.08 -3.38
CA ALA A 28 26.71 25.77 -4.78
C ALA A 28 28.05 26.35 -5.23
N SER A 29 28.62 25.73 -6.27
CA SER A 29 29.80 26.20 -6.98
C SER A 29 29.38 26.83 -8.32
N PRO A 30 30.06 27.88 -8.80
CA PRO A 30 29.80 28.44 -10.14
C PRO A 30 30.19 27.48 -11.27
N THR A 31 30.96 26.43 -10.98
CA THR A 31 31.35 25.37 -11.91
C THR A 31 30.99 23.99 -11.36
N PRO A 32 30.72 22.98 -12.22
CA PRO A 32 30.48 21.60 -11.77
C PRO A 32 31.61 21.10 -10.85
N THR A 33 31.24 20.38 -9.80
CA THR A 33 32.18 19.75 -8.86
C THR A 33 32.31 18.27 -9.15
N GLU A 34 33.52 17.72 -9.05
CA GLU A 34 33.77 16.28 -9.28
C GLU A 34 33.32 15.38 -8.13
N PHE A 35 32.97 15.97 -6.98
CA PHE A 35 32.56 15.24 -5.78
C PHE A 35 31.04 15.22 -5.63
N PRO A 36 30.48 14.15 -5.02
CA PRO A 36 29.07 14.09 -4.66
C PRO A 36 28.63 15.25 -3.75
N ALA A 37 27.35 15.62 -3.84
CA ALA A 37 26.76 16.59 -2.92
C ALA A 37 26.68 15.99 -1.51
N ASN A 38 27.10 16.75 -0.49
CA ASN A 38 26.92 16.35 0.91
C ASN A 38 25.54 16.80 1.41
N CYS A 39 24.71 15.84 1.80
CA CYS A 39 23.32 16.04 2.15
C CYS A 39 23.05 15.67 3.62
N ALA A 40 22.17 16.43 4.26
CA ALA A 40 21.65 16.17 5.60
C ALA A 40 20.28 16.84 5.75
N PHE A 41 19.28 16.09 6.21
CA PHE A 41 17.90 16.57 6.36
C PHE A 41 17.41 16.42 7.81
N PHE A 42 16.30 17.10 8.15
CA PHE A 42 15.71 17.08 9.49
C PHE A 42 16.72 17.41 10.62
N ILE A 43 17.62 18.35 10.33
CA ILE A 43 18.63 18.84 11.27
C ILE A 43 18.00 19.94 12.14
N HIS A 44 18.14 19.79 13.45
CA HIS A 44 17.67 20.73 14.48
C HIS A 44 18.82 21.46 15.19
N ASP A 45 20.03 20.93 15.07
CA ASP A 45 21.26 21.51 15.61
C ASP A 45 22.41 21.25 14.63
N VAL A 46 23.21 22.26 14.34
CA VAL A 46 24.39 22.16 13.46
C VAL A 46 25.37 21.09 13.97
N ALA A 47 25.45 20.86 15.29
CA ALA A 47 26.28 19.80 15.86
C ALA A 47 25.91 18.40 15.33
N GLN A 48 24.65 18.18 14.90
CA GLN A 48 24.20 16.92 14.32
C GLN A 48 24.86 16.62 12.96
N LEU A 49 25.50 17.60 12.31
CA LEU A 49 26.32 17.37 11.12
C LEU A 49 27.64 16.65 11.42
N SER A 50 28.00 16.46 12.69
CA SER A 50 29.12 15.60 13.07
C SER A 50 28.75 14.11 13.07
N ASP A 51 27.46 13.77 13.12
CA ASP A 51 26.98 12.40 13.10
C ASP A 51 27.08 11.81 11.68
N PRO A 52 27.93 10.80 11.44
CA PRO A 52 28.08 10.20 10.13
C PRO A 52 26.78 9.53 9.64
N ASN A 53 25.89 9.09 10.54
CA ASN A 53 24.64 8.46 10.15
C ASN A 53 23.60 9.46 9.63
N ARG A 54 23.72 10.76 9.93
CA ARG A 54 22.78 11.80 9.45
C ARG A 54 23.29 12.53 8.22
N ARG A 55 24.51 12.22 7.80
CA ARG A 55 25.15 12.76 6.59
C ARG A 55 25.38 11.68 5.56
N PHE A 56 25.03 11.99 4.34
CA PHE A 56 25.23 11.11 3.20
C PHE A 56 25.57 11.91 1.96
N GLN A 57 26.04 11.18 0.95
CA GLN A 57 26.48 11.76 -0.30
C GLN A 57 25.55 11.31 -1.42
N LEU A 58 25.22 12.23 -2.32
CA LEU A 58 24.43 11.94 -3.52
C LEU A 58 25.14 12.51 -4.74
N THR A 59 25.36 11.66 -5.74
CA THR A 59 25.83 12.04 -7.07
C THR A 59 24.69 12.64 -7.89
N ALA A 60 25.01 13.29 -9.01
CA ALA A 60 23.99 13.77 -9.96
C ALA A 60 23.10 12.63 -10.47
N ASP A 61 23.69 11.46 -10.70
CA ASP A 61 22.97 10.25 -11.12
C ASP A 61 22.00 9.77 -10.03
N ASP A 62 22.38 9.84 -8.74
CA ASP A 62 21.49 9.48 -7.64
C ASP A 62 20.26 10.40 -7.57
N PHE A 63 20.44 11.72 -7.79
CA PHE A 63 19.32 12.65 -7.85
C PHE A 63 18.35 12.31 -8.98
N ALA A 64 18.87 12.05 -10.18
CA ALA A 64 18.06 11.67 -11.34
C ALA A 64 17.35 10.33 -11.12
N ARG A 65 18.03 9.36 -10.52
CA ARG A 65 17.51 8.01 -10.31
C ARG A 65 16.43 7.93 -9.23
N LEU A 66 16.60 8.68 -8.12
CA LEU A 66 15.70 8.59 -6.98
C LEU A 66 14.38 9.35 -7.17
N ASN A 67 14.33 10.34 -8.07
CA ASN A 67 13.11 11.08 -8.43
C ASN A 67 13.04 11.35 -9.95
N PRO A 68 12.97 10.30 -10.78
CA PRO A 68 13.17 10.41 -12.22
C PRO A 68 12.13 11.30 -12.90
N ASN A 69 10.86 11.17 -12.53
CA ASN A 69 9.77 11.92 -13.17
C ASN A 69 9.70 13.38 -12.71
N THR A 70 10.05 13.68 -11.45
CA THR A 70 9.84 15.02 -10.85
C THR A 70 11.11 15.84 -10.73
N GLY A 71 12.29 15.22 -10.75
CA GLY A 71 13.58 15.87 -10.49
C GLY A 71 13.72 16.46 -9.10
N THR A 72 12.81 16.16 -8.17
CA THR A 72 12.83 16.70 -6.81
C THR A 72 14.00 16.12 -6.01
N ALA A 73 14.59 16.89 -5.09
CA ALA A 73 15.65 16.38 -4.24
C ALA A 73 15.13 15.26 -3.30
N PRO A 74 15.75 14.06 -3.27
CA PRO A 74 15.38 13.01 -2.34
C PRO A 74 15.75 13.42 -0.91
N ILE A 75 14.87 13.10 0.04
CA ILE A 75 15.00 13.47 1.45
C ILE A 75 15.11 12.19 2.28
N PHE A 76 16.26 11.97 2.89
CA PHE A 76 16.49 10.83 3.79
C PHE A 76 16.81 11.28 5.21
N ARG A 77 16.39 10.47 6.19
CA ARG A 77 16.69 10.70 7.61
C ARG A 77 18.07 10.22 8.02
N SER A 78 18.56 9.18 7.36
CA SER A 78 19.85 8.57 7.63
C SER A 78 20.61 8.23 6.35
N ARG A 79 21.92 8.02 6.47
CA ARG A 79 22.78 7.50 5.42
C ARG A 79 22.33 6.11 4.96
N ARG A 80 21.99 5.25 5.90
CA ARG A 80 21.53 3.89 5.61
C ARG A 80 20.27 3.90 4.75
N ASP A 81 19.36 4.85 4.99
CA ASP A 81 18.18 5.01 4.15
C ASP A 81 18.50 5.44 2.72
N ALA A 82 19.45 6.36 2.57
CA ALA A 82 19.90 6.80 1.26
C ALA A 82 20.55 5.65 0.48
N GLU A 83 21.45 4.90 1.12
CA GLU A 83 22.16 3.76 0.51
C GLU A 83 21.20 2.64 0.09
N LEU A 84 20.32 2.20 1.00
CA LEU A 84 19.36 1.13 0.71
C LEU A 84 18.37 1.53 -0.38
N THR A 85 17.81 2.74 -0.29
CA THR A 85 16.85 3.20 -1.28
C THR A 85 17.50 3.32 -2.65
N THR A 86 18.70 3.91 -2.74
CA THR A 86 19.44 4.05 -4.00
C THR A 86 19.73 2.67 -4.61
N ALA A 87 20.21 1.72 -3.81
CA ALA A 87 20.49 0.36 -4.26
C ALA A 87 19.24 -0.39 -4.76
N ILE A 88 18.05 -0.09 -4.24
CA ILE A 88 16.79 -0.64 -4.75
C ILE A 88 16.45 -0.03 -6.11
N TYR A 89 16.54 1.30 -6.25
CA TYR A 89 16.31 1.99 -7.53
C TYR A 89 17.35 1.60 -8.61
N ASP A 90 18.55 1.17 -8.22
CA ASP A 90 19.55 0.62 -9.16
C ASP A 90 19.13 -0.74 -9.75
N ARG A 91 18.36 -1.52 -8.99
CA ARG A 91 18.01 -2.91 -9.35
C ARG A 91 16.67 -3.05 -10.05
N LEU A 92 15.75 -2.13 -9.80
CA LEU A 92 14.37 -2.24 -10.23
C LEU A 92 13.93 -1.02 -11.06
N PRO A 93 13.12 -1.24 -12.10
CA PRO A 93 12.47 -0.14 -12.79
C PRO A 93 11.37 0.48 -11.91
N ILE A 94 10.96 1.70 -12.26
CA ILE A 94 9.81 2.36 -11.63
C ILE A 94 8.50 1.95 -12.31
N MET A 95 7.36 2.22 -11.67
CA MET A 95 6.03 1.86 -12.18
C MET A 95 5.74 2.47 -13.56
N VAL A 96 5.97 3.78 -13.73
CA VAL A 96 5.84 4.53 -14.99
C VAL A 96 6.97 5.56 -15.07
N ASP A 97 7.75 5.49 -16.15
CA ASP A 97 8.84 6.43 -16.43
C ASP A 97 8.41 7.44 -17.49
N HIS A 98 8.47 8.73 -17.12
CA HIS A 98 8.11 9.88 -17.96
C HIS A 98 9.34 10.69 -18.39
N THR A 99 10.57 10.21 -18.16
CA THR A 99 11.80 10.93 -18.52
C THR A 99 12.03 11.03 -20.04
N GLY A 100 11.39 10.14 -20.81
CA GLY A 100 11.38 10.13 -22.28
C GLY A 100 10.24 10.94 -22.90
N GLY A 101 10.02 10.73 -24.20
CA GLY A 101 8.86 11.30 -24.91
C GLY A 101 7.55 10.57 -24.57
N ASP A 102 7.52 9.26 -24.83
CA ASP A 102 6.38 8.41 -24.49
C ASP A 102 6.60 7.71 -23.14
N PRO A 103 5.59 7.67 -22.24
CA PRO A 103 5.72 7.01 -20.95
C PRO A 103 6.02 5.51 -21.08
N VAL A 104 7.08 5.06 -20.40
CA VAL A 104 7.43 3.63 -20.33
C VAL A 104 6.80 3.03 -19.08
N LYS A 105 5.81 2.16 -19.28
CA LYS A 105 5.09 1.50 -18.19
C LYS A 105 5.71 0.14 -17.88
N THR A 106 6.24 -0.03 -16.67
CA THR A 106 6.61 -1.38 -16.18
C THR A 106 5.36 -2.24 -15.95
N TRP A 107 4.29 -1.60 -15.48
CA TRP A 107 2.97 -2.19 -15.35
C TRP A 107 1.97 -1.43 -16.23
N PRO A 108 1.27 -2.10 -17.16
CA PRO A 108 0.34 -1.46 -18.09
C PRO A 108 -1.00 -1.14 -17.39
N VAL A 109 -0.93 -0.22 -16.43
CA VAL A 109 -2.06 0.23 -15.62
C VAL A 109 -2.16 1.75 -15.61
N LYS A 110 -3.29 2.25 -15.14
CA LYS A 110 -3.59 3.66 -14.93
C LYS A 110 -4.20 3.87 -13.56
N TYR A 111 -3.97 5.04 -13.00
CA TYR A 111 -4.68 5.52 -11.82
C TYR A 111 -6.03 6.10 -12.22
N SER A 112 -7.06 5.82 -11.43
CA SER A 112 -8.37 6.45 -11.54
C SER A 112 -9.00 6.71 -10.18
N THR A 113 -9.86 7.72 -10.14
CA THR A 113 -10.80 7.98 -9.05
C THR A 113 -12.19 8.00 -9.65
N MET A 114 -13.17 7.32 -9.05
CA MET A 114 -14.55 7.31 -9.59
C MET A 114 -15.35 8.52 -9.10
N PHE A 115 -15.43 8.73 -7.79
CA PHE A 115 -16.26 9.79 -7.21
C PHE A 115 -15.46 10.78 -6.38
N HIS A 116 -15.62 12.07 -6.65
CA HIS A 116 -15.17 13.15 -5.80
C HIS A 116 -16.19 13.39 -4.69
N MET A 117 -15.79 13.18 -3.43
CA MET A 117 -16.73 13.17 -2.29
C MET A 117 -17.56 14.46 -2.11
N THR A 118 -17.08 15.59 -2.63
CA THR A 118 -17.81 16.87 -2.62
C THR A 118 -18.64 17.14 -3.88
N ASN A 119 -18.06 16.91 -5.06
CA ASN A 119 -18.65 17.37 -6.32
C ASN A 119 -19.76 16.44 -6.79
N ASP A 120 -19.63 15.15 -6.46
CA ASP A 120 -20.56 14.10 -6.88
C ASP A 120 -21.54 13.71 -5.77
N SER A 121 -21.59 14.52 -4.69
CA SER A 121 -22.40 14.23 -3.50
C SER A 121 -23.90 14.10 -3.78
N GLY A 122 -24.40 14.68 -4.86
CA GLY A 122 -25.78 14.51 -5.32
C GLY A 122 -26.14 13.08 -5.77
N LEU A 123 -25.14 12.26 -6.13
CA LEU A 123 -25.30 10.86 -6.50
C LEU A 123 -25.36 9.92 -5.29
N PHE A 124 -25.04 10.43 -4.09
CA PHE A 124 -24.87 9.59 -2.92
C PHE A 124 -26.20 9.47 -2.16
N ARG A 125 -26.48 8.28 -1.65
CA ARG A 125 -27.61 8.03 -0.76
C ARG A 125 -27.13 7.33 0.49
N THR A 126 -27.49 7.85 1.66
CA THR A 126 -27.43 7.08 2.91
C THR A 126 -28.43 5.92 2.86
N LEU A 127 -28.33 4.98 3.80
CA LEU A 127 -29.28 3.86 3.87
C LEU A 127 -30.73 4.33 3.98
N SER A 128 -31.00 5.29 4.87
CA SER A 128 -32.35 5.85 5.04
C SER A 128 -32.86 6.55 3.77
N GLU A 129 -32.01 7.29 3.06
CA GLU A 129 -32.41 7.94 1.80
C GLU A 129 -32.68 6.91 0.68
N LEU A 130 -31.91 5.82 0.62
CA LEU A 130 -32.19 4.71 -0.30
C LEU A 130 -33.59 4.12 -0.04
N GLU A 131 -33.90 3.80 1.20
CA GLU A 131 -35.15 3.15 1.58
C GLU A 131 -36.36 4.11 1.43
N GLU A 132 -36.22 5.36 1.88
CA GLU A 132 -37.33 6.31 1.95
C GLU A 132 -37.56 7.10 0.65
N GLN A 133 -36.49 7.49 -0.06
CA GLN A 133 -36.58 8.35 -1.25
C GLN A 133 -36.56 7.55 -2.54
N GLU A 134 -35.66 6.57 -2.65
CA GLU A 134 -35.52 5.74 -3.86
C GLU A 134 -36.44 4.51 -3.83
N GLY A 135 -37.09 4.24 -2.69
CA GLY A 135 -37.92 3.05 -2.49
C GLY A 135 -37.12 1.77 -2.67
N ALA A 136 -35.83 1.81 -2.33
CA ALA A 136 -34.89 0.76 -2.61
C ALA A 136 -35.04 -0.42 -1.62
N TYR A 137 -34.77 -1.63 -2.09
CA TYR A 137 -34.85 -2.87 -1.31
C TYR A 137 -33.55 -3.67 -1.45
N PRO A 138 -33.12 -4.40 -0.41
CA PRO A 138 -31.86 -5.14 -0.45
C PRO A 138 -31.92 -6.28 -1.47
N VAL A 139 -30.85 -6.44 -2.26
CA VAL A 139 -30.69 -7.54 -3.24
C VAL A 139 -29.50 -8.47 -2.92
N GLY A 140 -28.87 -8.28 -1.76
CA GLY A 140 -27.68 -9.03 -1.32
C GLY A 140 -26.37 -8.35 -1.69
N GLY A 141 -25.25 -8.82 -1.13
CA GLY A 141 -23.92 -8.25 -1.43
C GLY A 141 -23.74 -6.79 -1.00
N ASN A 142 -24.53 -6.33 -0.03
CA ASN A 142 -24.62 -4.92 0.38
C ASN A 142 -25.08 -3.97 -0.75
N ARG A 143 -25.93 -4.49 -1.66
CA ARG A 143 -26.51 -3.77 -2.79
C ARG A 143 -28.02 -3.64 -2.65
N TYR A 144 -28.57 -2.64 -3.31
CA TYR A 144 -29.99 -2.35 -3.30
C TYR A 144 -30.56 -2.23 -4.72
N GLY A 145 -31.76 -2.73 -4.92
CA GLY A 145 -32.53 -2.54 -6.15
C GLY A 145 -33.61 -1.48 -5.94
N SER A 146 -33.96 -0.75 -6.98
CA SER A 146 -35.01 0.28 -6.97
C SER A 146 -35.65 0.39 -8.35
N ALA A 147 -36.69 1.23 -8.49
CA ALA A 147 -37.28 1.51 -9.81
C ALA A 147 -36.29 2.21 -10.77
N SER A 148 -35.27 2.91 -10.26
CA SER A 148 -34.24 3.60 -11.05
C SER A 148 -33.04 2.71 -11.38
N GLY A 149 -32.93 1.52 -10.79
CA GLY A 149 -31.85 0.57 -11.04
C GLY A 149 -31.21 0.01 -9.76
N GLU A 150 -30.01 -0.56 -9.92
CA GLU A 150 -29.20 -1.09 -8.83
C GLU A 150 -28.32 0.01 -8.21
N TRP A 151 -28.09 -0.12 -6.91
CA TRP A 151 -27.26 0.77 -6.10
C TRP A 151 -26.13 -0.03 -5.45
N LEU A 152 -24.91 0.44 -5.65
CA LEU A 152 -23.67 -0.19 -5.19
C LEU A 152 -23.11 0.54 -3.98
N PRO A 153 -22.44 -0.16 -3.05
CA PRO A 153 -21.81 0.49 -1.90
C PRO A 153 -20.68 1.41 -2.35
N LEU A 154 -20.54 2.57 -1.69
CA LEU A 154 -19.45 3.52 -1.93
C LEU A 154 -18.31 3.32 -0.92
N TYR A 155 -17.19 2.78 -1.40
CA TYR A 155 -16.00 2.51 -0.61
C TYR A 155 -15.11 3.75 -0.53
N VAL A 156 -14.49 3.96 0.63
CA VAL A 156 -13.51 5.05 0.87
C VAL A 156 -12.25 4.49 1.49
N GLY A 157 -11.15 5.25 1.47
CA GLY A 157 -9.82 4.73 1.83
C GLY A 157 -9.71 4.13 3.24
N ARG A 158 -10.58 4.55 4.17
CA ARG A 158 -10.64 4.01 5.53
C ARG A 158 -11.32 2.65 5.65
N MET A 159 -12.08 2.21 4.63
CA MET A 159 -12.77 0.91 4.60
C MET A 159 -11.86 -0.24 4.15
N ILE A 160 -10.69 0.06 3.58
CA ILE A 160 -9.72 -0.93 3.14
C ILE A 160 -8.47 -0.94 4.04
N HIS A 161 -7.85 -2.10 4.16
CA HIS A 161 -6.56 -2.31 4.77
C HIS A 161 -5.75 -3.34 3.96
N GLN A 162 -4.55 -3.68 4.41
CA GLN A 162 -3.66 -4.63 3.71
C GLN A 162 -4.36 -5.95 3.39
N PHE A 163 -4.62 -6.19 2.09
CA PHE A 163 -5.33 -7.35 1.57
C PHE A 163 -6.72 -7.56 2.21
N ASP A 164 -7.38 -6.47 2.59
CA ASP A 164 -8.65 -6.53 3.31
C ASP A 164 -9.57 -5.40 2.84
N HIS A 165 -10.61 -5.75 2.09
CA HIS A 165 -11.63 -4.79 1.67
C HIS A 165 -12.72 -4.57 2.73
N ARG A 166 -12.68 -5.29 3.85
CA ARG A 166 -13.67 -5.27 4.94
C ARG A 166 -13.07 -4.72 6.24
N ALA A 167 -12.24 -3.68 6.14
CA ALA A 167 -11.45 -3.19 7.26
C ALA A 167 -12.19 -2.23 8.20
N ALA A 168 -13.18 -1.50 7.70
CA ALA A 168 -14.01 -0.63 8.55
C ALA A 168 -15.44 -0.49 8.03
N SER A 169 -16.38 -0.38 8.97
CA SER A 169 -17.79 -0.07 8.74
C SER A 169 -18.12 1.33 9.27
N VAL A 170 -19.22 1.91 8.78
CA VAL A 170 -19.81 3.10 9.38
C VAL A 170 -20.49 2.73 10.68
N GLU A 171 -20.18 3.47 11.73
CA GLU A 171 -21.03 3.55 12.91
C GLU A 171 -21.93 4.78 12.76
N VAL A 172 -23.24 4.55 12.69
CA VAL A 172 -24.21 5.64 12.74
C VAL A 172 -24.33 6.05 14.21
N ASN A 173 -23.68 7.15 14.59
CA ASN A 173 -23.93 7.76 15.89
C ASN A 173 -25.25 8.54 15.81
N ALA A 174 -26.29 8.04 16.49
CA ALA A 174 -27.61 8.65 16.55
C ALA A 174 -27.60 10.11 17.08
N GLU A 175 -26.55 10.51 17.81
CA GLU A 175 -26.40 11.88 18.35
C GLU A 175 -25.69 12.86 17.39
N ASN A 176 -25.09 12.38 16.29
CA ASN A 176 -24.34 13.21 15.33
C ASN A 176 -24.46 12.70 13.88
N LEU A 177 -25.67 12.80 13.30
CA LEU A 177 -25.91 12.41 11.90
C LEU A 177 -24.99 13.10 10.88
N HIS A 178 -24.50 14.30 11.17
CA HIS A 178 -23.60 15.05 10.27
C HIS A 178 -22.14 14.58 10.31
N ASN A 179 -21.75 13.74 11.27
CA ASN A 179 -20.40 13.17 11.39
C ASN A 179 -20.51 11.65 11.62
N ALA A 180 -20.94 10.91 10.60
CA ALA A 180 -20.78 9.46 10.58
C ALA A 180 -19.27 9.13 10.59
N ALA A 181 -18.78 8.65 11.73
CA ALA A 181 -17.44 8.12 11.82
C ALA A 181 -17.45 6.71 11.19
N LEU A 182 -16.77 6.50 10.06
CA LEU A 182 -16.23 5.16 9.77
C LEU A 182 -15.16 4.93 10.86
N SER A 183 -15.56 4.33 11.97
CA SER A 183 -14.68 3.93 13.06
C SER A 183 -15.17 2.68 13.77
N GLY A 184 -16.12 1.94 13.19
CA GLY A 184 -16.55 0.67 13.76
C GLY A 184 -15.42 -0.33 13.71
N GLU A 185 -14.99 -0.79 14.88
CA GLU A 185 -13.99 -1.83 15.02
C GLU A 185 -14.62 -3.14 14.53
N ILE A 186 -14.15 -3.63 13.38
CA ILE A 186 -14.58 -4.92 12.84
C ILE A 186 -13.74 -6.01 13.50
N THR A 187 -14.39 -6.92 14.23
CA THR A 187 -13.70 -7.98 14.97
C THR A 187 -13.29 -9.14 14.06
N SER A 188 -12.32 -9.95 14.51
CA SER A 188 -11.91 -11.15 13.80
C SER A 188 -13.05 -12.16 13.63
N GLU A 189 -13.97 -12.24 14.60
CA GLU A 189 -15.15 -13.11 14.55
C GLU A 189 -16.10 -12.67 13.44
N GLN A 190 -16.31 -11.36 13.25
CA GLN A 190 -17.10 -10.85 12.13
C GLN A 190 -16.42 -11.17 10.79
N LYS A 191 -15.08 -11.03 10.70
CA LYS A 191 -14.36 -11.36 9.47
C LYS A 191 -14.31 -12.86 9.17
N ALA A 192 -14.45 -13.70 10.19
CA ALA A 192 -14.53 -15.15 10.03
C ALA A 192 -15.83 -15.58 9.32
N ASP A 193 -16.86 -14.74 9.34
CA ASP A 193 -18.06 -14.93 8.52
C ASP A 193 -17.79 -14.51 7.06
N PRO A 194 -17.87 -15.43 6.08
CA PRO A 194 -17.64 -15.12 4.67
C PRO A 194 -18.75 -14.26 4.04
N ASP A 195 -19.91 -14.13 4.69
CA ASP A 195 -21.03 -13.30 4.24
C ASP A 195 -21.06 -11.91 4.89
N PHE A 196 -20.21 -11.66 5.90
CA PHE A 196 -20.08 -10.35 6.51
C PHE A 196 -19.47 -9.35 5.52
N LEU A 197 -20.14 -8.20 5.35
CA LEU A 197 -19.68 -7.10 4.51
C LEU A 197 -19.70 -5.78 5.30
N PRO A 198 -18.71 -4.88 5.09
CA PRO A 198 -18.67 -3.62 5.80
C PRO A 198 -19.81 -2.69 5.36
N VAL A 199 -20.44 -2.00 6.32
CA VAL A 199 -21.50 -1.04 6.02
C VAL A 199 -20.88 0.27 5.53
N PRO A 200 -21.13 0.72 4.28
CA PRO A 200 -20.61 1.98 3.78
C PRO A 200 -21.43 3.15 4.35
N GLN A 201 -20.92 4.36 4.15
CA GLN A 201 -21.67 5.58 4.47
C GLN A 201 -22.74 5.88 3.44
N TYR A 202 -22.46 5.53 2.19
CA TYR A 202 -23.29 5.87 1.05
C TYR A 202 -23.34 4.71 0.05
N TRP A 203 -24.37 4.75 -0.77
CA TRP A 203 -24.51 3.97 -1.99
C TRP A 203 -24.64 4.92 -3.18
N VAL A 204 -24.26 4.43 -4.35
CA VAL A 204 -24.28 5.15 -5.62
C VAL A 204 -25.00 4.34 -6.71
N PRO A 205 -25.60 4.98 -7.72
CA PRO A 205 -26.22 4.25 -8.82
C PRO A 205 -25.19 3.41 -9.56
N ALA A 206 -25.52 2.15 -9.87
CA ALA A 206 -24.63 1.25 -10.61
C ALA A 206 -24.28 1.78 -12.01
N SER A 207 -25.15 2.61 -12.60
CA SER A 207 -24.91 3.26 -13.90
C SER A 207 -23.76 4.26 -13.89
N GLU A 208 -23.38 4.77 -12.72
CA GLU A 208 -22.29 5.74 -12.54
C GLU A 208 -20.97 5.06 -12.12
N VAL A 209 -20.96 3.73 -11.92
CA VAL A 209 -19.78 2.98 -11.49
C VAL A 209 -19.04 2.44 -12.71
N GLU A 210 -17.81 2.91 -12.91
CA GLU A 210 -16.99 2.55 -14.05
C GLU A 210 -15.95 1.47 -13.71
N PHE A 211 -16.25 0.21 -14.08
CA PHE A 211 -15.29 -0.89 -14.12
C PHE A 211 -15.05 -1.32 -15.58
N PRO A 212 -13.84 -1.80 -15.93
CA PRO A 212 -13.60 -2.42 -17.23
C PRO A 212 -14.56 -3.58 -17.49
N ALA A 213 -15.17 -3.64 -18.66
CA ALA A 213 -16.12 -4.68 -19.01
C ALA A 213 -15.52 -6.10 -18.84
N GLY A 214 -16.21 -6.95 -18.07
CA GLY A 214 -15.77 -8.30 -17.76
C GLY A 214 -14.88 -8.41 -16.52
N LEU A 215 -14.56 -7.31 -15.83
CA LEU A 215 -13.78 -7.34 -14.60
C LEU A 215 -14.62 -6.85 -13.42
N ASP A 216 -14.87 -7.72 -12.45
CA ASP A 216 -15.72 -7.43 -11.27
C ASP A 216 -14.91 -7.18 -10.00
N TRP A 217 -13.63 -6.83 -10.14
CA TRP A 217 -12.75 -6.47 -9.03
C TRP A 217 -11.59 -5.60 -9.52
N LEU A 218 -11.08 -4.71 -8.68
CA LEU A 218 -9.92 -3.86 -8.98
C LEU A 218 -9.02 -3.75 -7.75
N ILE A 219 -7.78 -3.34 -7.93
CA ILE A 219 -6.91 -2.98 -6.82
C ILE A 219 -7.23 -1.53 -6.46
N ALA A 220 -7.55 -1.28 -5.19
CA ALA A 220 -7.61 0.03 -4.61
C ALA A 220 -6.45 0.22 -3.63
N PHE A 221 -6.03 1.47 -3.46
CA PHE A 221 -5.10 1.83 -2.39
C PHE A 221 -5.58 3.08 -1.66
N ARG A 222 -5.13 3.24 -0.42
CA ARG A 222 -5.53 4.35 0.44
C ARG A 222 -4.67 5.58 0.12
N ASP A 223 -5.32 6.65 -0.33
CA ASP A 223 -4.65 7.92 -0.60
C ASP A 223 -4.18 8.60 0.69
N ILE A 224 -5.05 8.68 1.70
CA ILE A 224 -4.69 9.32 2.97
C ILE A 224 -3.72 8.44 3.75
N ALA A 225 -2.44 8.81 3.70
CA ALA A 225 -1.33 8.09 4.29
C ALA A 225 -0.19 9.04 4.66
N ARG A 226 0.51 8.73 5.76
CA ARG A 226 1.70 9.46 6.21
C ARG A 226 2.88 8.50 6.31
N ALA A 227 4.10 9.03 6.14
CA ALA A 227 5.33 8.27 6.36
C ALA A 227 5.51 7.74 7.81
N THR A 228 4.71 8.24 8.76
CA THR A 228 4.74 7.84 10.18
C THR A 228 3.60 6.89 10.57
N ASP A 229 2.67 6.61 9.68
CA ASP A 229 1.58 5.67 9.95
C ASP A 229 2.13 4.23 10.09
N MET A 230 1.31 3.28 10.57
CA MET A 230 1.76 1.88 10.74
C MET A 230 2.18 1.22 9.43
N ARG A 231 1.53 1.61 8.33
CA ARG A 231 1.82 1.29 6.93
C ARG A 231 1.56 2.56 6.13
N THR A 232 2.42 2.91 5.17
CA THR A 232 2.20 4.10 4.33
C THR A 232 1.48 3.71 3.05
N MET A 233 1.93 2.66 2.37
CA MET A 233 1.14 2.02 1.33
C MET A 233 0.16 1.03 1.95
N ILE A 234 -1.14 1.27 1.73
CA ILE A 234 -2.21 0.35 2.08
C ILE A 234 -3.01 0.02 0.82
N ALA A 235 -3.06 -1.25 0.42
CA ALA A 235 -3.76 -1.70 -0.77
C ALA A 235 -4.57 -3.00 -0.55
N ALA A 236 -5.68 -3.12 -1.29
CA ALA A 236 -6.55 -4.29 -1.31
C ALA A 236 -7.13 -4.49 -2.70
N ALA A 237 -7.47 -5.73 -3.07
CA ALA A 237 -8.47 -5.92 -4.12
C ALA A 237 -9.85 -5.63 -3.53
N ILE A 238 -10.69 -4.93 -4.30
CA ILE A 238 -12.07 -4.58 -3.95
C ILE A 238 -13.03 -5.18 -4.98
N PRO A 239 -14.26 -5.53 -4.58
CA PRO A 239 -15.27 -6.03 -5.52
C PRO A 239 -15.81 -4.88 -6.39
N LEU A 240 -16.71 -5.20 -7.32
CA LEU A 240 -17.50 -4.19 -8.04
C LEU A 240 -18.30 -3.32 -7.05
N CYS A 241 -17.85 -2.08 -6.87
CA CYS A 241 -18.42 -1.08 -5.98
C CYS A 241 -18.05 0.34 -6.45
N GLY A 242 -18.73 1.37 -5.93
CA GLY A 242 -18.26 2.74 -6.14
C GLY A 242 -17.04 3.03 -5.26
N VAL A 243 -16.10 3.86 -5.70
CA VAL A 243 -14.97 4.32 -4.85
C VAL A 243 -14.86 5.84 -4.79
N GLY A 244 -14.73 6.37 -3.59
CA GLY A 244 -14.43 7.78 -3.36
C GLY A 244 -12.96 8.11 -3.65
N ASN A 245 -12.65 9.38 -3.86
CA ASN A 245 -11.31 9.87 -4.22
C ASN A 245 -10.20 9.60 -3.17
N THR A 246 -10.55 9.06 -1.99
CA THR A 246 -9.57 8.61 -0.97
C THR A 246 -9.19 7.13 -1.08
N ALA A 247 -9.87 6.37 -1.94
CA ALA A 247 -9.56 4.99 -2.31
C ALA A 247 -9.37 4.90 -3.85
N PRO A 248 -8.38 5.59 -4.42
CA PRO A 248 -8.09 5.45 -5.84
C PRO A 248 -7.85 4.00 -6.25
N ILE A 249 -8.17 3.72 -7.51
CA ILE A 249 -8.09 2.40 -8.12
C ILE A 249 -7.02 2.35 -9.21
N ILE A 250 -6.50 1.14 -9.41
CA ILE A 250 -5.56 0.80 -10.47
C ILE A 250 -6.37 0.08 -11.57
N VAL A 251 -6.54 0.77 -12.69
CA VAL A 251 -7.29 0.28 -13.86
C VAL A 251 -6.33 -0.28 -14.89
N PRO A 252 -6.60 -1.45 -15.48
CA PRO A 252 -5.75 -2.00 -16.53
C PRO A 252 -5.85 -1.26 -17.87
N ASP A 253 -4.73 -1.24 -18.61
CA ASP A 253 -4.76 -0.98 -20.06
C ASP A 253 -5.28 -2.21 -20.82
N ASP A 254 -5.00 -3.42 -20.31
CA ASP A 254 -5.41 -4.72 -20.87
C ASP A 254 -5.90 -5.66 -19.75
N ILE A 255 -7.14 -6.16 -19.88
CA ILE A 255 -7.82 -6.95 -18.84
C ILE A 255 -7.17 -8.32 -18.67
N GLU A 256 -6.74 -8.98 -19.75
CA GLU A 256 -6.18 -10.33 -19.66
C GLU A 256 -4.81 -10.33 -18.97
N THR A 257 -3.95 -9.35 -19.30
CA THR A 257 -2.68 -9.14 -18.59
C THR A 257 -2.92 -8.82 -17.11
N TYR A 258 -3.94 -8.02 -16.81
CA TYR A 258 -4.30 -7.69 -15.44
C TYR A 258 -4.76 -8.91 -14.65
N ARG A 259 -5.72 -9.70 -15.15
CA ARG A 259 -6.14 -10.95 -14.48
C ARG A 259 -4.97 -11.88 -14.20
N ARG A 260 -4.00 -11.94 -15.11
CA ARG A 260 -2.82 -12.80 -14.99
C ARG A 260 -1.84 -12.36 -13.90
N TYR A 261 -1.62 -11.06 -13.73
CA TYR A 261 -0.51 -10.51 -12.94
C TYR A 261 -0.91 -9.55 -11.80
N ALA A 262 -2.16 -9.09 -11.71
CA ALA A 262 -2.56 -8.07 -10.75
C ALA A 262 -2.43 -8.53 -9.29
N ASP A 263 -2.54 -9.83 -9.00
CA ASP A 263 -2.23 -10.37 -7.67
C ASP A 263 -0.74 -10.16 -7.30
N ARG A 264 0.18 -10.22 -8.26
CA ARG A 264 1.61 -9.91 -8.02
C ARG A 264 1.80 -8.42 -7.79
N LEU A 265 1.06 -7.59 -8.52
CA LEU A 265 1.06 -6.14 -8.28
C LEU A 265 0.54 -5.83 -6.87
N LEU A 266 -0.60 -6.39 -6.48
CA LEU A 266 -1.16 -6.25 -5.14
C LEU A 266 -0.18 -6.74 -4.06
N GLY A 267 0.48 -7.88 -4.30
CA GLY A 267 1.57 -8.37 -3.46
C GLY A 267 2.71 -7.35 -3.32
N ASN A 268 3.15 -6.74 -4.43
CA ASN A 268 4.22 -5.74 -4.42
C ASN A 268 3.83 -4.49 -3.62
N LEU A 269 2.61 -3.97 -3.84
CA LEU A 269 2.09 -2.83 -3.08
C LEU A 269 1.91 -3.17 -1.59
N GLY A 270 1.64 -4.44 -1.29
CA GLY A 270 1.47 -4.95 0.07
C GLY A 270 2.78 -5.28 0.80
N ALA A 271 3.91 -5.38 0.10
CA ALA A 271 5.20 -5.77 0.66
C ALA A 271 5.82 -4.67 1.54
N LEU A 272 6.46 -5.08 2.64
CA LEU A 272 7.08 -4.19 3.60
C LEU A 272 8.32 -3.48 3.03
N VAL A 273 9.10 -4.16 2.16
CA VAL A 273 10.24 -3.54 1.45
C VAL A 273 9.81 -2.45 0.47
N PHE A 274 8.65 -2.60 -0.17
CA PHE A 274 8.07 -1.55 -1.00
C PHE A 274 7.59 -0.38 -0.14
N ASP A 275 6.85 -0.66 0.93
CA ASP A 275 6.35 0.36 1.87
C ASP A 275 7.48 1.14 2.55
N TYR A 276 8.64 0.48 2.79
CA TYR A 276 9.85 1.14 3.24
C TYR A 276 10.30 2.24 2.27
N VAL A 277 10.34 1.96 0.96
CA VAL A 277 10.68 2.97 -0.05
C VAL A 277 9.60 4.05 -0.13
N VAL A 278 8.31 3.67 -0.05
CA VAL A 278 7.18 4.61 -0.05
C VAL A 278 7.34 5.63 1.08
N ARG A 279 7.69 5.21 2.30
CA ARG A 279 7.91 6.08 3.47
C ARG A 279 8.95 7.18 3.22
N GLN A 280 9.98 6.88 2.43
CA GLN A 280 11.05 7.86 2.16
C GLN A 280 10.57 8.92 1.16
N LYS A 281 9.59 8.55 0.34
CA LYS A 281 9.03 9.38 -0.73
C LYS A 281 7.78 10.14 -0.28
N ALA A 282 7.03 9.61 0.68
CA ALA A 282 5.82 10.22 1.22
C ALA A 282 6.14 11.41 2.15
N GLN A 283 6.09 12.63 1.59
CA GLN A 283 6.36 13.87 2.34
C GLN A 283 5.09 14.62 2.77
N SER A 284 3.90 14.09 2.45
CA SER A 284 2.60 14.70 2.75
C SER A 284 1.66 13.70 3.47
N THR A 285 0.40 14.09 3.66
CA THR A 285 -0.67 13.21 4.18
C THR A 285 -1.43 12.47 3.08
N HIS A 286 -0.99 12.60 1.83
CA HIS A 286 -1.58 12.00 0.65
C HIS A 286 -0.52 11.26 -0.16
N LEU A 287 -0.87 10.05 -0.60
CA LEU A 287 -0.06 9.22 -1.49
C LEU A 287 -0.59 9.34 -2.91
N ASN A 288 -0.38 10.52 -3.50
CA ASN A 288 -0.82 10.82 -4.86
C ASN A 288 -0.12 9.96 -5.91
N TRP A 289 -0.77 9.78 -7.07
CA TRP A 289 -0.26 8.94 -8.16
C TRP A 289 1.16 9.29 -8.62
N TYR A 290 1.50 10.58 -8.72
CA TYR A 290 2.85 11.01 -9.13
C TYR A 290 3.97 10.50 -8.21
N ILE A 291 3.64 10.15 -6.96
CA ILE A 291 4.57 9.49 -6.03
C ILE A 291 4.66 8.01 -6.40
N VAL A 292 3.50 7.34 -6.50
CA VAL A 292 3.40 5.90 -6.73
C VAL A 292 4.03 5.48 -8.06
N GLU A 293 3.81 6.27 -9.12
CA GLU A 293 4.27 5.94 -10.45
C GLU A 293 5.80 5.96 -10.60
N GLN A 294 6.52 6.66 -9.72
CA GLN A 294 7.98 6.69 -9.73
C GLN A 294 8.61 5.79 -8.66
N LEU A 295 7.83 4.92 -8.00
CA LEU A 295 8.39 3.96 -7.05
C LEU A 295 8.93 2.72 -7.77
N PRO A 296 10.03 2.13 -7.26
CA PRO A 296 10.58 0.90 -7.81
C PRO A 296 9.61 -0.24 -7.57
N VAL A 297 9.37 -1.03 -8.61
CA VAL A 297 8.44 -2.17 -8.59
C VAL A 297 9.07 -3.37 -9.29
N VAL A 298 8.67 -4.56 -8.86
CA VAL A 298 9.10 -5.78 -9.54
C VAL A 298 8.38 -5.88 -10.89
N PRO A 299 9.10 -6.02 -12.03
CA PRO A 299 8.47 -6.16 -13.34
C PRO A 299 7.82 -7.55 -13.50
N PRO A 300 6.71 -7.68 -14.25
CA PRO A 300 5.98 -8.94 -14.41
C PRO A 300 6.85 -10.16 -14.73
N GLN A 301 7.78 -10.00 -15.68
CA GLN A 301 8.69 -11.06 -16.11
C GLN A 301 9.53 -11.64 -14.96
N ARG A 302 9.93 -10.82 -13.99
CA ARG A 302 10.77 -11.26 -12.87
C ARG A 302 10.05 -12.23 -11.94
N PHE A 303 8.72 -12.21 -11.88
CA PHE A 303 7.95 -13.20 -11.11
C PHE A 303 7.99 -14.59 -11.74
N ASP A 304 8.09 -14.65 -13.07
CA ASP A 304 8.15 -15.90 -13.83
C ASP A 304 9.59 -16.46 -13.87
N ASP A 305 10.60 -15.57 -13.90
CA ASP A 305 12.01 -15.93 -13.99
C ASP A 305 12.62 -16.40 -12.65
N VAL A 306 12.25 -15.77 -11.54
CA VAL A 306 12.80 -16.11 -10.22
C VAL A 306 12.07 -17.34 -9.66
N ARG A 307 12.84 -18.34 -9.24
CA ARG A 307 12.34 -19.60 -8.68
C ARG A 307 12.91 -19.90 -7.31
N PHE A 308 12.11 -20.54 -6.48
CA PHE A 308 12.48 -21.10 -5.19
C PHE A 308 12.12 -22.59 -5.21
N GLY A 309 13.07 -23.43 -5.65
CA GLY A 309 12.81 -24.86 -5.87
C GLY A 309 11.78 -25.12 -6.98
N SER A 310 10.70 -25.80 -6.64
CA SER A 310 9.65 -26.22 -7.58
C SER A 310 8.76 -25.08 -8.07
N LYS A 311 8.65 -23.97 -7.30
CA LYS A 311 7.75 -22.86 -7.58
C LYS A 311 8.50 -21.62 -8.05
N THR A 312 7.90 -20.89 -8.98
CA THR A 312 8.24 -19.51 -9.32
C THR A 312 7.83 -18.57 -8.18
N ALA A 313 8.48 -17.41 -8.10
CA ALA A 313 8.07 -16.34 -7.19
C ALA A 313 6.61 -15.95 -7.44
N GLY A 314 6.20 -15.91 -8.71
CA GLY A 314 4.83 -15.66 -9.11
C GLY A 314 3.83 -16.66 -8.55
N GLU A 315 4.10 -17.95 -8.59
CA GLU A 315 3.21 -18.99 -8.02
C GLU A 315 3.05 -18.82 -6.51
N ILE A 316 4.15 -18.59 -5.78
CA ILE A 316 4.10 -18.37 -4.32
C ILE A 316 3.28 -17.12 -3.98
N ILE A 317 3.52 -16.01 -4.69
CA ILE A 317 2.78 -14.76 -4.46
C ILE A 317 1.29 -14.95 -4.75
N ARG A 318 0.92 -15.66 -5.82
CA ARG A 318 -0.50 -15.93 -6.13
C ARG A 318 -1.19 -16.68 -5.00
N GLU A 319 -0.59 -17.77 -4.52
CA GLU A 319 -1.15 -18.57 -3.43
C GLU A 319 -1.36 -17.72 -2.17
N VAL A 320 -0.34 -16.92 -1.81
CA VAL A 320 -0.37 -16.08 -0.62
C VAL A 320 -1.38 -14.93 -0.74
N VAL A 321 -1.38 -14.20 -1.85
CA VAL A 321 -2.28 -13.07 -2.07
C VAL A 321 -3.73 -13.53 -2.22
N LEU A 322 -3.97 -14.68 -2.85
CA LEU A 322 -5.28 -15.30 -2.93
C LEU A 322 -5.84 -15.57 -1.53
N GLU A 323 -5.10 -16.26 -0.67
CA GLU A 323 -5.54 -16.59 0.68
C GLU A 323 -5.70 -15.35 1.57
N LEU A 324 -4.82 -14.35 1.40
CA LEU A 324 -4.93 -13.08 2.13
C LEU A 324 -6.17 -12.26 1.70
N THR A 325 -6.60 -12.36 0.44
CA THR A 325 -7.64 -11.49 -0.14
C THR A 325 -9.02 -12.13 -0.13
N TYR A 326 -9.13 -13.41 -0.50
CA TYR A 326 -10.42 -14.08 -0.67
C TYR A 326 -10.95 -14.65 0.66
N ALA A 327 -11.36 -13.74 1.55
CA ALA A 327 -11.95 -14.06 2.85
C ALA A 327 -13.48 -13.83 2.91
N ALA A 328 -14.11 -13.41 1.80
CA ALA A 328 -15.54 -13.17 1.69
C ALA A 328 -16.08 -13.53 0.31
N ASN A 329 -17.36 -13.88 0.25
CA ASN A 329 -18.04 -14.37 -0.95
C ASN A 329 -18.14 -13.30 -2.06
N ASP A 330 -18.15 -12.02 -1.71
CA ASP A 330 -18.19 -10.91 -2.67
C ASP A 330 -16.92 -10.78 -3.51
N MET A 331 -15.83 -11.43 -3.10
CA MET A 331 -14.56 -11.51 -3.84
C MET A 331 -14.43 -12.79 -4.69
N ALA A 332 -15.52 -13.51 -4.93
CA ALA A 332 -15.50 -14.74 -5.73
C ALA A 332 -14.99 -14.54 -7.17
N SER A 333 -15.21 -13.36 -7.78
CA SER A 333 -14.68 -13.02 -9.10
C SER A 333 -13.15 -13.00 -9.12
N PHE A 334 -12.53 -12.34 -8.13
CA PHE A 334 -11.09 -12.36 -7.92
C PHE A 334 -10.57 -13.79 -7.73
N ALA A 335 -11.21 -14.58 -6.87
CA ALA A 335 -10.79 -15.96 -6.61
C ALA A 335 -10.85 -16.84 -7.86
N ARG A 336 -11.88 -16.67 -8.70
CA ARG A 336 -12.01 -17.33 -9.99
C ARG A 336 -10.85 -17.01 -10.91
N ASP A 337 -10.51 -15.72 -11.05
CA ASP A 337 -9.41 -15.26 -11.91
C ASP A 337 -8.04 -15.77 -11.42
N MET A 338 -7.89 -16.06 -10.13
CA MET A 338 -6.70 -16.70 -9.55
C MET A 338 -6.70 -18.24 -9.69
N GLY A 339 -7.75 -18.83 -10.26
CA GLY A 339 -7.88 -20.27 -10.46
C GLY A 339 -8.36 -21.05 -9.22
N HIS A 340 -8.95 -20.38 -8.22
CA HIS A 340 -9.51 -21.01 -7.02
C HIS A 340 -10.90 -21.61 -7.30
N VAL A 341 -10.93 -22.54 -8.24
CA VAL A 341 -12.13 -23.24 -8.69
C VAL A 341 -11.99 -24.75 -8.47
N ASP A 342 -13.12 -25.45 -8.40
CA ASP A 342 -13.18 -26.90 -8.46
C ASP A 342 -13.07 -27.41 -9.91
N PRO A 343 -13.05 -28.75 -10.15
CA PRO A 343 -12.95 -29.30 -11.51
C PRO A 343 -14.10 -28.91 -12.46
N ASP A 344 -15.25 -28.49 -11.94
CA ASP A 344 -16.41 -28.05 -12.73
C ASP A 344 -16.37 -26.54 -13.00
N GLY A 345 -15.34 -25.83 -12.52
CA GLY A 345 -15.16 -24.40 -12.68
C GLY A 345 -15.94 -23.55 -11.67
N VAL A 346 -16.53 -24.16 -10.64
CA VAL A 346 -17.23 -23.45 -9.56
C VAL A 346 -16.20 -22.92 -8.56
N VAL A 347 -16.35 -21.66 -8.16
CA VAL A 347 -15.45 -21.02 -7.20
C VAL A 347 -15.55 -21.74 -5.85
N LYS A 348 -14.40 -22.12 -5.29
CA LYS A 348 -14.34 -22.77 -3.98
C LYS A 348 -14.70 -21.77 -2.86
N PRO A 349 -15.07 -22.25 -1.66
CA PRO A 349 -15.36 -21.38 -0.52
C PRO A 349 -14.20 -20.43 -0.17
N PRO A 350 -14.50 -19.24 0.40
CA PRO A 350 -13.50 -18.33 0.94
C PRO A 350 -12.60 -18.96 2.00
N PHE A 351 -11.40 -18.42 2.14
CA PHE A 351 -10.47 -18.80 3.20
C PHE A 351 -10.93 -18.19 4.53
N LEU A 352 -10.80 -18.95 5.62
CA LEU A 352 -11.15 -18.47 6.95
C LEU A 352 -10.24 -17.30 7.36
N TRP A 353 -10.82 -16.26 7.94
CA TRP A 353 -10.06 -15.18 8.54
C TRP A 353 -9.37 -15.64 9.83
N ASP A 354 -8.05 -15.84 9.77
CA ASP A 354 -7.21 -16.24 10.91
C ASP A 354 -5.97 -15.35 11.00
N GLU A 355 -5.83 -14.56 12.07
CA GLU A 355 -4.74 -13.58 12.20
C GLU A 355 -3.34 -14.21 12.27
N GLU A 356 -3.20 -15.40 12.85
CA GLU A 356 -1.92 -16.11 12.96
C GLU A 356 -1.49 -16.64 11.58
N ARG A 357 -2.41 -17.21 10.81
CA ARG A 357 -2.19 -17.63 9.43
C ARG A 357 -1.87 -16.44 8.55
N ARG A 358 -2.62 -15.33 8.67
CA ARG A 358 -2.37 -14.10 7.92
C ARG A 358 -1.01 -13.48 8.26
N LEU A 359 -0.56 -13.53 9.51
CA LEU A 359 0.79 -13.11 9.90
C LEU A 359 1.86 -13.93 9.16
N LYS A 360 1.75 -15.26 9.15
CA LYS A 360 2.67 -16.15 8.43
C LYS A 360 2.67 -15.90 6.92
N LEU A 361 1.49 -15.73 6.33
CA LEU A 361 1.33 -15.43 4.91
C LEU A 361 1.99 -14.09 4.53
N ARG A 362 1.74 -13.02 5.30
CA ARG A 362 2.39 -11.72 5.09
C ARG A 362 3.91 -11.82 5.24
N ALA A 363 4.41 -12.53 6.25
CA ALA A 363 5.85 -12.73 6.43
C ALA A 363 6.48 -13.55 5.28
N LYS A 364 5.77 -14.55 4.74
CA LYS A 364 6.20 -15.30 3.55
C LYS A 364 6.20 -14.43 2.31
N LEU A 365 5.18 -13.58 2.14
CA LEU A 365 5.10 -12.59 1.06
C LEU A 365 6.30 -11.64 1.10
N ASP A 366 6.56 -11.05 2.27
CA ASP A 366 7.69 -10.14 2.48
C ASP A 366 9.02 -10.84 2.18
N ALA A 367 9.20 -12.10 2.61
CA ALA A 367 10.39 -12.87 2.31
C ALA A 367 10.64 -13.04 0.80
N VAL A 368 9.59 -13.34 0.02
CA VAL A 368 9.69 -13.39 -1.44
C VAL A 368 10.08 -12.01 -2.00
N PHE A 369 9.44 -10.93 -1.54
CA PHE A 369 9.74 -9.59 -2.04
C PHE A 369 11.13 -9.09 -1.65
N PHE A 370 11.67 -9.42 -0.47
CA PHE A 370 13.05 -9.10 -0.12
C PHE A 370 14.04 -9.72 -1.12
N HIS A 371 13.83 -10.99 -1.51
CA HIS A 371 14.61 -11.64 -2.57
C HIS A 371 14.43 -10.93 -3.93
N LEU A 372 13.19 -10.59 -4.30
CA LEU A 372 12.91 -9.93 -5.58
C LEU A 372 13.52 -8.52 -5.67
N TYR A 373 13.55 -7.77 -4.57
CA TYR A 373 14.17 -6.44 -4.46
C TYR A 373 15.71 -6.52 -4.30
N GLY A 374 16.26 -7.72 -4.14
CA GLY A 374 17.69 -7.94 -3.96
C GLY A 374 18.22 -7.46 -2.61
N VAL A 375 17.36 -7.41 -1.59
CA VAL A 375 17.72 -7.07 -0.21
C VAL A 375 17.72 -8.36 0.60
N THR A 376 18.87 -9.06 0.57
CA THR A 376 19.04 -10.39 1.19
C THR A 376 19.94 -10.39 2.41
N ASP A 377 20.65 -9.28 2.67
CA ASP A 377 21.42 -9.11 3.90
C ASP A 377 20.46 -9.03 5.11
N ARG A 378 20.75 -9.83 6.13
CA ARG A 378 19.85 -10.00 7.28
C ARG A 378 19.77 -8.73 8.13
N ASP A 379 20.84 -7.95 8.20
CA ASP A 379 20.85 -6.73 8.99
C ASP A 379 20.13 -5.61 8.25
N ASP A 380 20.16 -5.59 6.92
CA ASP A 380 19.34 -4.69 6.10
C ASP A 380 17.85 -5.02 6.20
N VAL A 381 17.49 -6.30 6.16
CA VAL A 381 16.10 -6.74 6.38
C VAL A 381 15.63 -6.29 7.77
N ARG A 382 16.39 -6.57 8.83
CA ARG A 382 16.04 -6.13 10.20
C ARG A 382 15.94 -4.63 10.32
N TYR A 383 16.84 -3.89 9.67
CA TYR A 383 16.80 -2.44 9.67
C TYR A 383 15.51 -1.93 9.01
N ILE A 384 15.16 -2.47 7.84
CA ILE A 384 13.91 -2.12 7.15
C ILE A 384 12.70 -2.40 8.07
N PHE A 385 12.61 -3.57 8.70
CA PHE A 385 11.57 -3.86 9.69
C PHE A 385 11.54 -2.86 10.86
N SER A 386 12.71 -2.45 11.37
CA SER A 386 12.79 -1.48 12.48
C SER A 386 12.28 -0.07 12.12
N THR A 387 12.14 0.24 10.82
CA THR A 387 11.54 1.50 10.38
C THR A 387 10.00 1.55 10.53
N PHE A 388 9.39 0.46 11.00
CA PHE A 388 7.97 0.31 11.29
C PHE A 388 7.72 0.20 12.81
N PRO A 389 8.02 1.25 13.61
CA PRO A 389 8.05 1.15 15.07
C PRO A 389 6.67 0.87 15.70
N ILE A 390 5.58 1.23 15.00
CA ILE A 390 4.22 0.91 15.48
C ILE A 390 3.97 -0.59 15.40
N ILE A 391 4.34 -1.24 14.30
CA ILE A 391 4.21 -2.70 14.13
C ILE A 391 5.12 -3.40 15.13
N GLU A 392 6.38 -2.99 15.23
CA GLU A 392 7.34 -3.57 16.17
C GLU A 392 6.82 -3.51 17.61
N ARG A 393 6.33 -2.34 18.05
CA ARG A 393 5.78 -2.20 19.40
C ARG A 393 4.55 -3.09 19.62
N GLN A 394 3.58 -3.06 18.69
CA GLN A 394 2.36 -3.86 18.81
C GLN A 394 2.65 -5.35 18.88
N GLU A 395 3.58 -5.84 18.05
CA GLU A 395 3.98 -7.25 18.09
C GLU A 395 4.75 -7.60 19.35
N LYS A 396 5.66 -6.74 19.81
CA LYS A 396 6.36 -6.95 21.08
C LYS A 396 5.39 -7.03 22.26
N ASP A 397 4.38 -6.16 22.28
CA ASP A 397 3.34 -6.17 23.30
C ASP A 397 2.50 -7.46 23.22
N ALA A 398 2.13 -7.91 22.02
CA ALA A 398 1.31 -9.10 21.80
C ALA A 398 2.06 -10.43 22.01
N TYR A 399 3.36 -10.47 21.75
CA TYR A 399 4.15 -11.71 21.66
C TYR A 399 5.35 -11.75 22.62
N GLY A 400 5.23 -11.10 23.77
CA GLY A 400 6.22 -11.22 24.86
C GLY A 400 7.60 -10.69 24.50
N GLY A 401 7.65 -9.57 23.78
CA GLY A 401 8.89 -8.88 23.37
C GLY A 401 9.47 -9.33 22.03
N ARG A 402 8.79 -10.24 21.30
CA ARG A 402 9.22 -10.73 19.98
C ARG A 402 8.65 -9.90 18.84
N PHE A 403 9.44 -9.70 17.78
CA PHE A 403 8.99 -9.09 16.53
C PHE A 403 8.76 -10.20 15.51
N ARG A 404 7.63 -10.90 15.65
CA ARG A 404 7.36 -12.17 14.96
C ARG A 404 7.32 -12.04 13.44
N SER A 405 6.79 -10.95 12.87
CA SER A 405 6.81 -10.74 11.42
C SER A 405 8.24 -10.69 10.87
N CYS A 406 9.16 -9.98 11.54
CA CYS A 406 10.57 -9.95 11.17
C CYS A 406 11.24 -11.34 11.32
N GLU A 407 10.97 -12.05 12.41
CA GLU A 407 11.54 -13.38 12.67
C GLU A 407 11.06 -14.41 11.64
N LEU A 408 9.74 -14.45 11.38
CA LEU A 408 9.12 -15.30 10.37
C LEU A 408 9.61 -14.97 8.97
N CYS A 409 9.71 -13.69 8.62
CA CYS A 409 10.20 -13.26 7.31
C CYS A 409 11.64 -13.78 7.09
N LEU A 410 12.53 -13.58 8.07
CA LEU A 410 13.91 -14.08 7.98
C LEU A 410 13.99 -15.61 7.91
N ALA A 411 13.06 -16.33 8.54
CA ALA A 411 13.00 -17.78 8.47
C ALA A 411 12.47 -18.27 7.09
N TYR A 412 11.42 -17.65 6.55
CA TYR A 412 10.96 -17.91 5.19
C TYR A 412 12.02 -17.56 4.15
N MET A 413 12.77 -16.48 4.34
CA MET A 413 13.89 -16.13 3.45
C MET A 413 14.93 -17.25 3.39
N ASN A 414 15.24 -17.88 4.53
CA ASN A 414 16.15 -19.04 4.59
C ASN A 414 15.56 -20.26 3.88
N ALA A 415 14.29 -20.58 4.09
CA ALA A 415 13.63 -21.70 3.42
C ALA A 415 13.61 -21.52 1.89
N LEU A 416 13.24 -20.33 1.44
CA LEU A 416 13.26 -19.95 0.02
C LEU A 416 14.67 -20.06 -0.57
N ALA A 417 15.70 -19.58 0.14
CA ALA A 417 17.09 -19.72 -0.28
C ALA A 417 17.56 -21.19 -0.32
N ALA A 418 17.00 -22.05 0.53
CA ALA A 418 17.21 -23.49 0.52
C ALA A 418 16.37 -24.23 -0.56
N SER A 419 15.67 -23.51 -1.44
CA SER A 419 14.79 -24.07 -2.47
C SER A 419 13.62 -24.90 -1.91
N ASP A 420 13.15 -24.55 -0.71
CA ASP A 420 11.98 -25.14 -0.07
C ASP A 420 10.83 -24.12 0.01
N PRO A 421 10.05 -23.94 -1.07
CA PRO A 421 9.00 -22.92 -1.14
C PRO A 421 7.77 -23.26 -0.30
N ASP A 422 7.63 -24.52 0.13
CA ASP A 422 6.48 -25.04 0.86
C ASP A 422 6.77 -25.28 2.35
N ALA A 423 7.96 -24.88 2.81
CA ALA A 423 8.35 -24.98 4.20
C ALA A 423 7.31 -24.36 5.16
N GLU A 424 6.92 -25.13 6.17
CA GLU A 424 6.14 -24.60 7.29
C GLU A 424 7.08 -24.10 8.38
N VAL A 425 7.14 -22.77 8.53
CA VAL A 425 7.93 -22.14 9.59
C VAL A 425 7.11 -22.09 10.88
N ALA A 426 7.63 -22.74 11.93
CA ALA A 426 7.13 -22.54 13.29
C ALA A 426 7.53 -21.13 13.78
N GLY A 427 6.54 -20.36 14.24
CA GLY A 427 6.71 -18.94 14.61
C GLY A 427 6.90 -18.68 16.08
#